data_AF-A0A2V1GVR3-F1
#
_entry.id   AF-A0A2V1GVR3-F1
#
_cell.length_a   1.000
_cell.length_b   1.000
_cell.length_c   1.000
_cell.angle_alpha   90.00
_cell.angle_beta   90.00
_cell.angle_gamma   90.00
#
_symmetry.space_group_name_H-M   'P 1'
#
loop_
_entity.id
_entity.type
_entity.pdbx_description
1 polymer ?
#
loop_
_entity_poly.entity_id
_entity_poly.type
_entity_poly.pdbx_seq_one_letter_code
_entity_poly.pdbx_strand_id
1 'polypeptide(L)'
;MTQASSTPTHPASINYGKHWAALRGVTITGLISMRAPRDVDFEEYRLRALACLELLGEVKAGEIIELPDGRYFIQRNNHANRSKTPAEQKKFKLYQPLPCS
;
A
#
# COMPACT_ATOMS: atom_id res chain seq x y z
N MET A 1 23.85 -32.79 24.64
CA MET A 1 22.62 -32.53 23.86
C MET A 1 22.24 -31.08 24.10
N THR A 2 22.65 -30.18 23.22
CA THR A 2 22.44 -28.73 23.39
C THR A 2 21.32 -28.34 22.43
N GLN A 3 20.18 -27.93 22.98
CA GLN A 3 18.99 -27.55 22.22
C GLN A 3 19.30 -26.31 21.38
N ALA A 4 19.06 -26.40 20.07
CA ALA A 4 19.11 -25.27 19.17
C ALA A 4 17.88 -24.39 19.41
N SER A 5 18.12 -23.16 19.83
CA SER A 5 17.11 -22.10 19.92
C SER A 5 16.55 -21.83 18.52
N SER A 6 15.32 -22.28 18.26
CA SER A 6 14.58 -21.94 17.06
C SER A 6 14.14 -20.48 17.13
N THR A 7 14.87 -19.62 16.43
CA THR A 7 14.45 -18.24 16.14
C THR A 7 13.03 -18.27 15.55
N PRO A 8 12.05 -17.50 16.05
CA PRO A 8 10.74 -17.47 15.44
C PRO A 8 10.88 -16.86 14.04
N THR A 9 10.68 -17.68 13.00
CA THR A 9 10.56 -17.22 11.62
C THR A 9 9.32 -16.34 11.54
N HIS A 10 9.48 -15.02 11.66
CA HIS A 10 8.42 -14.09 11.32
C HIS A 10 7.97 -14.42 9.88
N PRO A 11 6.67 -14.60 9.61
CA PRO A 11 6.22 -14.81 8.25
C PRO A 11 6.67 -13.60 7.43
N ALA A 12 7.37 -13.88 6.32
CA ALA A 12 7.91 -12.85 5.45
C ALA A 12 6.78 -11.88 5.05
N SER A 13 6.98 -10.59 5.28
CA SER A 13 6.01 -9.56 4.86
C SER A 13 5.88 -9.59 3.34
N ILE A 14 4.68 -9.84 2.82
CA ILE A 14 4.43 -9.82 1.38
C ILE A 14 4.26 -8.36 0.95
N ASN A 15 5.05 -7.91 -0.01
CA ASN A 15 4.89 -6.58 -0.63
C ASN A 15 4.18 -6.75 -1.99
N TYR A 16 2.99 -6.18 -2.11
CA TYR A 16 2.19 -6.21 -3.34
C TYR A 16 2.59 -5.13 -4.36
N GLY A 17 3.54 -4.27 -4.00
CA GLY A 17 4.10 -3.22 -4.84
C GLY A 17 3.37 -1.89 -4.72
N LYS A 18 3.65 -1.01 -5.69
CA LYS A 18 3.22 0.38 -5.68
C LYS A 18 1.78 0.54 -6.17
N HIS A 19 1.01 1.38 -5.49
CA HIS A 19 -0.39 1.63 -5.75
C HIS A 19 -0.73 3.12 -5.60
N TRP A 20 -1.77 3.53 -6.31
CA TRP A 20 -2.56 4.72 -5.97
C TRP A 20 -3.76 4.30 -5.13
N ALA A 21 -4.03 5.04 -4.06
CA ALA A 21 -5.14 4.82 -3.16
C ALA A 21 -6.01 6.09 -3.08
N ALA A 22 -7.32 5.92 -3.17
CA ALA A 22 -8.28 6.96 -2.80
C ALA A 22 -8.57 6.87 -1.30
N LEU A 23 -8.42 7.98 -0.59
CA LEU A 23 -8.71 8.09 0.83
C LEU A 23 -9.87 9.04 1.11
N ARG A 24 -10.76 8.62 2.00
CA ARG A 24 -11.77 9.46 2.62
C ARG A 24 -11.53 9.45 4.12
N GLY A 25 -10.80 10.46 4.62
CA GLY A 25 -10.29 10.47 5.99
C GLY A 25 -9.25 9.38 6.21
N VAL A 26 -9.55 8.40 7.06
CA VAL A 26 -8.67 7.25 7.36
C VAL A 26 -9.03 5.99 6.58
N THR A 27 -10.11 6.03 5.78
CA THR A 27 -10.64 4.87 5.06
C THR A 27 -10.15 4.88 3.62
N ILE A 28 -9.63 3.74 3.17
CA ILE A 28 -9.29 3.50 1.75
C ILE A 28 -10.56 3.11 1.01
N THR A 29 -10.96 3.88 0.01
CA THR A 29 -12.19 3.65 -0.77
C THR A 29 -11.93 3.04 -2.15
N GLY A 30 -10.68 3.09 -2.62
CA GLY A 30 -10.28 2.49 -3.90
C GLY A 30 -8.76 2.36 -4.01
N LEU A 31 -8.31 1.35 -4.77
CA LEU A 31 -6.90 1.06 -5.01
C LEU A 31 -6.69 0.67 -6.48
N ILE A 32 -5.65 1.23 -7.10
CA ILE A 32 -5.20 0.84 -8.44
C ILE A 32 -3.69 0.65 -8.41
N SER A 33 -3.19 -0.44 -9.00
CA SER A 33 -1.75 -0.70 -9.08
C SER A 33 -1.05 0.33 -9.97
N MET A 34 0.18 0.71 -9.63
CA MET A 34 1.02 1.50 -10.54
C MET A 34 1.65 0.64 -11.65
N ARG A 35 1.47 -0.67 -11.63
CA ARG A 35 1.99 -1.57 -12.66
C ARG A 35 0.98 -1.69 -13.80
N ALA A 36 1.20 -0.92 -14.86
CA ALA A 36 0.45 -1.07 -16.10
C ALA A 36 0.85 -2.37 -16.85
N PRO A 37 -0.08 -2.99 -17.60
CA PRO A 37 0.25 -3.97 -18.62
C PRO A 37 1.27 -3.41 -19.64
N ARG A 38 2.08 -4.28 -20.24
CA ARG A 38 3.18 -3.86 -21.14
C ARG A 38 2.69 -3.24 -22.46
N ASP A 39 1.47 -3.57 -22.84
CA ASP A 39 0.79 -3.20 -24.08
C ASP A 39 -0.07 -1.93 -23.94
N VAL A 40 -0.04 -1.27 -22.78
CA VAL A 40 -0.85 -0.07 -22.49
C VAL A 40 0.05 1.16 -22.35
N ASP A 41 -0.37 2.29 -22.92
CA ASP A 41 0.29 3.58 -22.69
C ASP A 41 0.21 3.97 -21.20
N PHE A 42 1.37 4.14 -20.57
CA PHE A 42 1.45 4.34 -19.13
C PHE A 42 0.85 5.68 -18.69
N GLU A 43 1.02 6.75 -19.46
CA GLU A 43 0.51 8.05 -19.05
C GLU A 43 -1.01 8.11 -19.19
N GLU A 44 -1.57 7.54 -20.26
CA GLU A 44 -3.01 7.38 -20.39
C GLU A 44 -3.60 6.52 -19.27
N TYR A 45 -2.96 5.39 -18.96
CA TYR A 45 -3.34 4.52 -17.85
C TYR A 45 -3.35 5.30 -16.53
N ARG A 46 -2.26 6.01 -16.24
CA ARG A 46 -2.11 6.81 -15.03
C ARG A 46 -3.19 7.88 -14.93
N LEU A 47 -3.42 8.65 -15.99
CA LEU A 47 -4.42 9.71 -15.99
C LEU A 47 -5.83 9.17 -15.71
N ARG A 48 -6.20 8.07 -16.38
CA ARG A 48 -7.50 7.42 -16.16
C ARG A 48 -7.61 6.83 -14.75
N ALA A 49 -6.57 6.17 -14.26
CA ALA A 49 -6.53 5.61 -12.91
C ALA A 49 -6.71 6.70 -11.83
N LEU A 50 -5.98 7.81 -11.96
CA LEU A 50 -6.11 8.95 -11.05
C LEU A 50 -7.50 9.56 -11.11
N ALA A 51 -8.03 9.83 -12.31
CA ALA A 51 -9.37 10.39 -12.48
C ALA A 51 -10.45 9.51 -11.85
N CYS A 52 -10.37 8.18 -11.99
CA CYS A 52 -11.31 7.26 -11.35
C CYS A 52 -11.23 7.31 -9.81
N LEU A 53 -10.01 7.40 -9.25
CA LEU A 53 -9.81 7.42 -7.80
C LEU A 53 -10.21 8.77 -7.17
N GLU A 54 -10.00 9.88 -7.88
CA GLU A 54 -10.39 11.23 -7.44
C GLU A 54 -11.90 11.36 -7.20
N LEU A 55 -12.73 10.59 -7.93
CA LEU A 55 -14.17 10.51 -7.68
C LEU A 55 -14.51 9.92 -6.31
N LEU A 56 -13.61 9.13 -5.72
CA LEU A 56 -13.85 8.39 -4.48
C LEU A 56 -13.25 9.09 -3.25
N GLY A 57 -12.20 9.90 -3.43
CA GLY A 57 -11.52 10.63 -2.35
C GLY A 57 -10.18 11.24 -2.76
N GLU A 58 -9.40 11.68 -1.77
CA GLU A 58 -8.06 12.23 -1.99
C GLU A 58 -7.10 11.12 -2.42
N VAL A 59 -6.42 11.31 -3.55
CA VAL A 59 -5.53 10.28 -4.09
C VAL A 59 -4.11 10.40 -3.53
N LYS A 60 -3.58 9.31 -2.99
CA LYS A 60 -2.20 9.20 -2.51
C LYS A 60 -1.47 8.05 -3.21
N ALA A 61 -0.16 8.22 -3.40
CA ALA A 61 0.73 7.16 -3.86
C ALA A 61 1.40 6.46 -2.67
N GLY A 62 1.60 5.15 -2.78
CA GLY A 62 2.17 4.34 -1.71
C GLY A 62 2.41 2.91 -2.11
N GLU A 63 2.60 2.05 -1.12
CA GLU A 63 2.83 0.61 -1.29
C GLU A 63 1.85 -0.18 -0.43
N ILE A 64 1.49 -1.39 -0.87
CA ILE A 64 0.67 -2.30 -0.07
C ILE A 64 1.57 -3.39 0.50
N ILE A 65 1.51 -3.58 1.82
CA ILE A 65 2.21 -4.65 2.53
C ILE A 65 1.22 -5.53 3.28
N GLU A 66 1.54 -6.81 3.40
CA GLU A 66 0.86 -7.76 4.27
C GLU A 66 1.70 -8.03 5.50
N LEU A 67 1.06 -7.84 6.65
CA LEU A 67 1.55 -8.18 7.97
C LEU A 67 0.64 -9.28 8.57
N PRO A 68 1.06 -9.95 9.66
CA PRO A 68 0.26 -11.03 10.25
C PRO A 68 -1.16 -10.62 10.64
N ASP A 69 -1.38 -9.34 10.92
CA ASP A 69 -2.65 -8.76 11.39
C ASP A 69 -3.46 -8.08 10.26
N GLY A 70 -3.00 -8.18 9.02
CA GLY A 70 -3.72 -7.77 7.82
C GLY A 70 -2.90 -7.00 6.79
N ARG A 71 -3.60 -6.40 5.83
CA ARG A 71 -2.99 -5.59 4.76
C ARG A 71 -3.03 -4.11 5.07
N TYR A 72 -1.93 -3.42 4.73
CA TYR A 72 -1.75 -2.00 4.99
C TYR A 72 -1.27 -1.28 3.74
N PHE A 73 -1.84 -0.11 3.49
CA PHE A 73 -1.32 0.88 2.54
C PHE A 73 -0.40 1.83 3.29
N ILE A 74 0.85 1.90 2.84
CA ILE A 74 1.88 2.80 3.36
C ILE A 74 2.01 3.96 2.38
N GLN A 75 1.59 5.15 2.81
CA GLN A 75 1.72 6.34 1.99
C GLN A 75 3.19 6.69 1.78
N ARG A 76 3.60 6.92 0.53
CA ARG A 76 4.95 7.37 0.20
C ARG A 76 5.07 8.86 0.52
N ASN A 77 6.08 9.22 1.31
CA ASN A 77 6.42 10.63 1.53
C ASN A 77 7.01 11.23 0.24
N ASN A 78 6.54 12.42 -0.14
CA ASN A 78 7.11 13.13 -1.27
C ASN A 78 8.53 13.59 -0.92
N HIS A 79 9.47 13.51 -1.88
CA HIS A 79 10.92 13.69 -1.67
C HIS A 79 11.31 15.07 -1.07
N ALA A 80 10.39 16.03 -1.03
CA ALA A 80 10.57 17.35 -0.41
C ALA A 80 10.77 17.32 1.12
N ASN A 81 10.36 16.24 1.81
CA ASN A 81 10.44 16.11 3.27
C ASN A 81 11.67 15.32 3.76
N ARG A 82 12.83 15.47 3.09
CA ARG A 82 14.11 14.90 3.55
C ARG A 82 14.76 15.80 4.61
N SER A 83 14.03 16.11 5.68
CA SER A 83 14.60 16.69 6.90
C SER A 83 15.47 15.64 7.62
N LYS A 84 16.37 16.05 8.52
CA LYS A 84 17.29 15.17 9.27
C LYS A 84 16.58 14.09 10.10
N THR A 85 15.28 14.19 10.29
CA THR A 85 14.42 13.22 10.98
C THR A 85 13.33 12.76 10.00
N PRO A 86 13.34 11.50 9.52
CA PRO A 86 12.29 10.99 8.66
C PRO A 86 10.95 11.02 9.40
N ALA A 87 9.94 11.70 8.85
CA ALA A 87 8.59 11.61 9.38
C ALA A 87 8.08 10.17 9.23
N GLU A 88 7.41 9.66 10.27
CA GLU A 88 6.79 8.34 10.25
C GLU A 88 5.80 8.24 9.09
N GLN A 89 5.89 7.16 8.30
CA GLN A 89 5.01 6.95 7.15
C GLN A 89 3.59 6.64 7.64
N LYS A 90 2.61 7.35 7.11
CA LYS A 90 1.20 7.10 7.43
C LYS A 90 0.78 5.73 6.89
N LYS A 91 0.24 4.89 7.78
CA LYS A 91 -0.25 3.55 7.47
C LYS A 91 -1.77 3.53 7.57
N PHE A 92 -2.42 2.94 6.57
CA PHE A 92 -3.87 2.82 6.50
C PHE A 92 -4.23 1.35 6.31
N LYS A 93 -5.08 0.80 7.19
CA LYS A 93 -5.49 -0.60 7.11
C LYS A 93 -6.47 -0.78 5.95
N LEU A 94 -6.23 -1.78 5.11
CA LEU A 94 -7.18 -2.18 4.08
C LEU A 94 -8.33 -2.93 4.74
N TYR A 95 -9.55 -2.68 4.26
CA TYR A 95 -10.67 -3.52 4.60
C TYR A 95 -10.44 -4.93 4.02
N GLN A 96 -10.48 -5.94 4.87
CA GLN A 96 -10.52 -7.34 4.48
C GLN A 96 -11.86 -7.89 4.97
N PRO A 97 -12.75 -8.34 4.07
CA PRO A 97 -13.92 -9.08 4.50
C PRO A 97 -13.45 -10.34 5.21
N LEU A 98 -14.08 -10.66 6.34
CA LEU A 98 -13.82 -11.91 7.04
C LEU A 98 -14.07 -13.07 6.08
N PRO A 99 -13.22 -14.11 6.07
CA PRO A 99 -13.51 -15.31 5.28
C PRO A 99 -14.86 -15.87 5.73
N CYS A 100 -15.79 -16.09 4.79
CA CYS A 100 -16.98 -16.89 5.09
C CYS A 100 -16.52 -18.26 5.59
N SER A 101 -16.98 -18.61 6.78
CA SER A 101 -16.70 -19.89 7.46
C SER A 101 -17.47 -21.02 6.81
#